data_AF-A0A9N9KDB2-F1
#
_entry.id   AF-A0A9N9KDB2-F1
#
_cell.length_a   1.000
_cell.length_b   1.000
_cell.length_c   1.000
_cell.angle_alpha   90.00
_cell.angle_beta   90.00
_cell.angle_gamma   90.00
#
_symmetry.space_group_name_H-M   'P 1'
#
loop_
_entity.id
_entity.type
_entity.pdbx_description
1 polymer ?
#
loop_
_entity_poly.entity_id
_entity_poly.type
_entity_poly.pdbx_seq_one_letter_code
_entity_poly.pdbx_strand_id
1 'polypeptide(L)'
;YLLKFYKPDPHYGRRFFAKLTIEAGKLVGPYVIRVFVDLKGASVETPITSPHFAGLVAMWRRPNLYQINGTTYVVGSVDITAAMERLGIRMETIDYGLFVDVNATSGLLSSSAIFDVNNDINVVPCYLNGTGISPKKAGVNK
;
A
#
# COMPACT_ATOMS: atom_id res chain seq x y z
N TYR A 1 -16.41 -22.38 -18.01
CA TYR A 1 -17.21 -21.45 -18.84
C TYR A 1 -17.30 -20.01 -18.31
N LEU A 2 -17.06 -19.73 -17.01
CA LEU A 2 -17.08 -18.37 -16.44
C LEU A 2 -15.90 -17.45 -16.82
N LEU A 3 -14.72 -18.00 -17.12
CA LEU A 3 -13.52 -17.22 -17.47
C LEU A 3 -13.65 -16.39 -18.76
N LYS A 4 -14.59 -16.75 -19.67
CA LYS A 4 -14.82 -15.99 -20.93
C LYS A 4 -15.54 -14.66 -20.72
N PHE A 5 -16.20 -14.49 -19.57
CA PHE A 5 -16.89 -13.25 -19.19
C PHE A 5 -16.02 -12.35 -18.31
N TYR A 6 -14.92 -12.87 -17.76
CA TYR A 6 -13.94 -12.06 -17.06
C TYR A 6 -13.10 -11.31 -18.09
N LYS A 7 -13.54 -10.11 -18.45
CA LYS A 7 -12.66 -9.10 -19.02
C LYS A 7 -12.04 -8.35 -17.84
N PRO A 8 -10.74 -8.49 -17.56
CA PRO A 8 -10.09 -7.58 -16.62
C PRO A 8 -10.38 -6.15 -17.09
N ASP A 9 -10.80 -5.28 -16.17
CA ASP A 9 -11.21 -3.93 -16.50
C ASP A 9 -10.06 -3.22 -17.25
N PRO A 10 -10.31 -2.74 -18.48
CA PRO A 10 -9.28 -2.12 -19.31
C PRO A 10 -8.67 -0.86 -18.69
N HIS A 11 -9.28 -0.27 -17.65
CA HIS A 11 -8.68 0.84 -16.89
C HIS A 11 -7.38 0.43 -16.17
N TYR A 12 -7.19 -0.86 -15.85
CA TYR A 12 -6.00 -1.35 -15.16
C TYR A 12 -4.89 -1.85 -16.11
N GLY A 13 -4.69 -1.16 -17.24
CA GLY A 13 -3.61 -1.49 -18.19
C GLY A 13 -2.20 -1.46 -17.56
N ARG A 14 -2.04 -0.74 -16.45
CA ARG A 14 -0.87 -0.78 -15.56
C ARG A 14 -1.34 -0.92 -14.12
N ARG A 15 -0.75 -1.87 -13.38
CA ARG A 15 -1.01 -2.07 -11.94
C ARG A 15 0.23 -1.78 -11.14
N PHE A 16 0.06 -1.08 -10.04
CA PHE A 16 1.12 -0.70 -9.12
C PHE A 16 0.98 -1.49 -7.82
N PHE A 17 2.09 -2.08 -7.37
CA PHE A 17 2.11 -2.90 -6.16
C PHE A 17 3.17 -2.38 -5.20
N ALA A 18 2.77 -2.10 -3.96
CA ALA A 18 3.69 -1.88 -2.86
C ALA A 18 4.17 -3.24 -2.34
N LYS A 19 5.47 -3.54 -2.47
CA LYS A 19 6.09 -4.73 -1.92
C LYS A 19 6.70 -4.42 -0.56
N LEU A 20 6.30 -5.18 0.46
CA LEU A 20 6.78 -5.06 1.82
C LEU A 20 7.65 -6.27 2.14
N THR A 21 8.92 -6.01 2.50
CA THR A 21 9.82 -7.04 3.01
C THR A 21 9.74 -7.04 4.53
N ILE A 22 9.27 -8.16 5.08
CA ILE A 22 8.96 -8.32 6.51
C ILE A 22 9.91 -9.38 7.08
N GLU A 23 10.78 -8.97 8.00
CA GLU A 23 11.64 -9.88 8.75
C GLU A 23 10.78 -10.85 9.58
N ALA A 24 10.81 -12.11 9.17
CA ALA A 24 10.04 -13.16 9.78
C ALA A 24 10.57 -13.41 11.19
N GLY A 25 9.67 -13.47 12.16
CA GLY A 25 10.02 -13.86 13.52
C GLY A 25 10.37 -12.73 14.48
N LYS A 26 10.34 -11.47 14.05
CA LYS A 26 10.45 -10.32 14.96
C LYS A 26 9.26 -10.16 15.90
N LEU A 27 8.06 -10.42 15.39
CA LEU A 27 6.82 -10.30 16.14
C LEU A 27 6.09 -11.65 16.20
N VAL A 28 5.56 -11.98 17.37
CA VAL A 28 4.76 -13.18 17.61
C VAL A 28 3.29 -12.78 17.70
N GLY A 29 2.40 -13.59 17.12
CA GLY A 29 0.96 -13.37 17.13
C GLY A 29 0.40 -12.78 15.84
N PRO A 30 -0.92 -12.56 15.79
CA PRO A 30 -1.56 -11.89 14.68
C PRO A 30 -1.30 -10.39 14.71
N TYR A 31 -0.92 -9.84 13.56
CA TYR A 31 -0.88 -8.41 13.34
C TYR A 31 -1.16 -8.11 11.88
N VAL A 32 -1.51 -6.87 11.60
CA VAL A 32 -1.74 -6.40 10.24
C VAL A 32 -0.82 -5.22 9.97
N ILE A 33 -0.36 -5.13 8.72
CA ILE A 33 0.41 -4.00 8.23
C ILE A 33 -0.46 -3.26 7.24
N ARG A 34 -0.97 -2.08 7.65
CA ARG A 34 -1.80 -1.22 6.80
C ARG A 34 -0.92 -0.37 5.90
N VAL A 35 -1.30 -0.22 4.64
CA VAL A 35 -0.59 0.59 3.66
C VAL A 35 -1.45 1.77 3.26
N PHE A 36 -0.89 2.96 3.38
CA PHE A 36 -1.50 4.22 2.99
C PHE A 36 -0.66 4.89 1.89
N VAL A 37 -1.31 5.54 0.95
CA VAL A 37 -0.70 6.23 -0.19
C VAL A 37 -0.89 7.73 -0.02
N ASP A 38 0.17 8.50 -0.19
CA ASP A 38 0.23 9.96 -0.07
C ASP A 38 -0.34 10.50 1.25
N LEU A 39 0.01 9.84 2.36
CA LEU A 39 -0.40 10.25 3.72
C LEU A 39 0.74 10.10 4.73
N LYS A 40 1.62 11.10 4.79
CA LYS A 40 2.82 11.11 5.67
C LYS A 40 2.48 11.00 7.15
N GLY A 41 1.31 11.48 7.57
CA GLY A 41 0.82 11.42 8.94
C GLY A 41 0.03 10.16 9.29
N ALA A 42 0.03 9.13 8.43
CA ALA A 42 -0.75 7.93 8.68
C ALA A 42 -0.34 7.25 10.00
N SER A 43 -1.33 6.99 10.83
CA SER A 43 -1.17 6.37 12.13
C SER A 43 -2.19 5.24 12.30
N VAL A 44 -2.17 4.60 13.46
CA VAL A 44 -3.07 3.48 13.76
C VAL A 44 -4.52 3.95 13.92
N GLU A 45 -4.69 5.22 14.28
CA GLU A 45 -5.97 5.92 14.37
C GLU A 45 -6.53 6.27 12.98
N THR A 46 -5.68 6.28 11.94
CA THR A 46 -6.14 6.52 10.58
C THR A 46 -7.11 5.40 10.17
N PRO A 47 -8.36 5.75 9.81
CA PRO A 47 -9.36 4.74 9.50
C PRO A 47 -9.05 4.06 8.16
N ILE A 48 -9.40 2.78 8.06
CA ILE A 48 -9.28 2.02 6.80
C ILE A 48 -10.25 2.49 5.72
N THR A 49 -11.23 3.32 6.08
CA THR A 49 -12.14 3.99 5.13
C THR A 49 -11.52 5.24 4.50
N SER A 50 -10.32 5.64 4.92
CA SER A 50 -9.59 6.76 4.34
C SER A 50 -9.37 6.56 2.82
N PRO A 51 -9.49 7.62 1.99
CA PRO A 51 -9.17 7.53 0.57
C PRO A 51 -7.71 7.13 0.33
N HIS A 52 -6.83 7.41 1.30
CA HIS A 52 -5.41 7.05 1.26
C HIS A 52 -5.15 5.58 1.58
N PHE A 53 -6.11 4.84 2.14
CA PHE A 53 -5.92 3.44 2.47
C PHE A 53 -5.90 2.59 1.19
N ALA A 54 -4.81 1.86 0.95
CA ALA A 54 -4.66 0.99 -0.21
C ALA A 54 -4.94 -0.48 0.10
N GLY A 55 -4.61 -0.93 1.30
CA GLY A 55 -4.82 -2.32 1.70
C GLY A 55 -3.99 -2.70 2.92
N LEU A 56 -3.99 -4.00 3.22
CA LEU A 56 -3.26 -4.54 4.35
C LEU A 56 -2.59 -5.87 4.01
N VAL A 57 -1.51 -6.17 4.74
CA VAL A 57 -0.89 -7.49 4.79
C VAL A 57 -1.16 -8.06 6.17
N ALA A 58 -1.86 -9.18 6.23
CA ALA A 58 -2.10 -9.91 7.46
C ALA A 58 -0.94 -10.87 7.74
N MET A 59 -0.40 -10.79 8.96
CA MET A 59 0.69 -11.62 9.42
C MET A 59 0.21 -12.50 10.57
N TRP A 60 0.56 -13.77 10.51
CA TRP A 60 0.30 -14.71 11.59
C TRP A 60 1.55 -15.52 11.88
N ARG A 61 2.02 -15.46 13.13
CA ARG A 61 3.07 -16.34 13.61
C ARG A 61 2.64 -17.01 14.92
N ARG A 62 2.73 -18.35 14.95
CA ARG A 62 2.56 -19.12 16.18
C ARG A 62 3.85 -19.09 17.03
N PRO A 63 3.75 -19.05 18.37
CA PRO A 63 4.89 -19.34 19.24
C PRO A 63 5.43 -20.76 18.95
N ASN A 64 6.74 -20.96 19.06
CA ASN A 64 7.43 -22.26 19.03
C ASN A 64 7.53 -23.03 17.69
N LEU A 65 7.23 -22.41 16.55
CA LEU A 65 7.51 -23.01 15.23
C LEU A 65 8.87 -22.54 14.70
N TYR A 66 9.90 -23.35 14.98
CA TYR A 66 11.31 -23.22 14.58
C TYR A 66 11.95 -21.85 14.93
N GLN A 67 13.23 -21.86 15.30
CA GLN A 67 14.01 -20.62 15.38
C GLN A 67 14.12 -20.08 13.96
N ILE A 68 13.17 -19.24 13.57
CA ILE A 68 13.29 -18.38 12.41
C ILE A 68 14.45 -17.44 12.75
N ASN A 69 15.65 -17.80 12.30
CA ASN A 69 16.82 -16.95 12.41
C ASN A 69 16.49 -15.61 11.72
N GLY A 70 17.00 -14.50 12.27
CA GLY A 70 16.75 -13.11 11.81
C GLY A 70 17.20 -12.78 10.38
N THR A 71 17.36 -13.80 9.54
CA THR A 71 17.71 -13.76 8.12
C THR A 71 16.55 -14.24 7.22
N THR A 72 15.42 -14.64 7.80
CA THR A 72 14.25 -15.09 7.02
C THR A 72 13.32 -13.92 6.79
N TYR A 73 12.88 -13.71 5.54
CA TYR A 73 11.99 -12.61 5.16
C TYR A 73 10.73 -13.15 4.48
N VAL A 74 9.58 -12.53 4.78
CA VAL A 74 8.32 -12.73 4.08
C VAL A 74 8.05 -11.51 3.22
N VAL A 75 7.59 -11.72 2.00
CA VAL A 75 7.20 -10.64 1.09
C VAL A 75 5.68 -10.54 1.07
N GLY A 76 5.16 -9.39 1.49
CA GLY A 76 3.77 -9.00 1.31
C GLY A 76 3.63 -8.05 0.12
N SER A 77 2.54 -8.13 -0.63
CA SER A 77 2.24 -7.20 -1.71
C SER A 77 0.85 -6.60 -1.55
N VAL A 78 0.74 -5.29 -1.67
CA VAL A 78 -0.54 -4.57 -1.68
C VAL A 78 -0.71 -3.89 -3.04
N ASP A 79 -1.83 -4.12 -3.70
CA ASP A 79 -2.19 -3.37 -4.90
C ASP A 79 -2.59 -1.95 -4.50
N ILE A 80 -1.84 -0.97 -4.98
CA ILE A 80 -2.07 0.44 -4.68
C ILE A 80 -2.78 1.18 -5.81
N THR A 81 -3.09 0.50 -6.92
CA THR A 81 -3.61 1.12 -8.15
C THR A 81 -4.91 1.88 -7.88
N ALA A 82 -5.88 1.25 -7.24
CA ALA A 82 -7.15 1.88 -6.91
C ALA A 82 -7.02 3.02 -5.88
N ALA A 83 -5.99 3.02 -5.04
CA ALA A 83 -5.72 4.14 -4.14
C ALA A 83 -5.11 5.32 -4.90
N MET A 84 -4.15 5.06 -5.81
CA MET A 84 -3.56 6.09 -6.66
C MET A 84 -4.61 6.75 -7.57
N GLU A 85 -5.49 5.96 -8.19
CA GLU A 85 -6.58 6.48 -9.02
C GLU A 85 -7.56 7.35 -8.20
N ARG A 86 -7.97 6.89 -7.01
CA ARG A 86 -8.84 7.67 -6.12
C ARG A 86 -8.22 8.99 -5.69
N LEU A 87 -6.89 9.04 -5.54
CA LEU A 87 -6.15 10.24 -5.16
C LEU A 87 -5.76 11.10 -6.38
N GLY A 88 -6.08 10.65 -7.60
CA GLY A 88 -5.70 11.35 -8.83
C GLY A 88 -4.20 11.30 -9.15
N ILE A 89 -3.42 10.46 -8.45
CA ILE A 89 -1.97 10.37 -8.60
C ILE A 89 -1.66 9.71 -9.96
N ARG A 90 -1.10 10.51 -10.88
CA ARG A 90 -0.61 10.03 -12.17
C ARG A 90 0.88 9.74 -12.07
N MET A 91 1.29 8.52 -12.41
CA MET A 91 2.71 8.22 -12.65
C MET A 91 3.08 8.84 -14.00
N GLU A 92 3.77 9.98 -13.99
CA GLU A 92 4.40 10.50 -15.21
C GLU A 92 5.45 9.49 -15.69
N THR A 93 5.14 8.74 -16.74
CA THR A 93 6.12 8.73 -17.83
C THR A 93 6.09 10.16 -18.34
N ILE A 94 7.18 10.89 -18.17
CA ILE A 94 7.40 12.20 -18.78
C ILE A 94 7.17 12.00 -20.29
N ASP A 95 5.97 12.29 -20.76
CA ASP A 95 5.69 12.52 -22.17
C ASP A 95 5.85 14.02 -22.35
N TYR A 96 7.09 14.45 -22.57
CA TYR A 96 7.36 15.77 -23.14
C TYR A 96 6.75 15.78 -24.54
N GLY A 97 5.46 16.11 -24.62
CA GLY A 97 4.80 16.21 -25.90
C GLY A 97 3.30 16.01 -25.80
N LEU A 98 2.60 17.13 -25.88
CA LEU A 98 1.30 17.26 -26.53
C LEU A 98 0.05 16.83 -25.73
N PHE A 99 -0.73 17.86 -25.39
CA PHE A 99 -2.15 17.89 -25.00
C PHE A 99 -2.39 17.48 -23.53
N VAL A 100 -3.06 18.28 -22.69
CA VAL A 100 -4.44 18.73 -22.88
C VAL A 100 -4.75 19.87 -21.87
N ASP A 101 -5.13 21.05 -22.36
CA ASP A 101 -6.10 21.91 -21.66
C ASP A 101 -7.44 21.18 -21.62
N VAL A 102 -7.98 20.81 -20.45
CA VAL A 102 -9.42 20.81 -20.24
C VAL A 102 -9.71 21.21 -18.79
N ASN A 103 -10.16 22.45 -18.68
CA ASN A 103 -11.02 22.95 -17.62
C ASN A 103 -12.24 22.00 -17.48
N ALA A 104 -12.28 21.16 -16.45
CA ALA A 104 -13.45 20.39 -16.07
C ALA A 104 -13.80 20.69 -14.62
N THR A 105 -14.89 21.41 -14.44
CA THR A 105 -15.50 21.78 -13.16
C THR A 105 -15.99 20.52 -12.42
N SER A 106 -15.11 19.83 -11.71
CA SER A 106 -15.46 18.92 -10.62
C SER A 106 -14.22 18.67 -9.75
N GLY A 107 -14.01 19.53 -8.74
CA GLY A 107 -13.16 19.25 -7.58
C GLY A 107 -11.80 18.60 -7.86
N LEU A 108 -11.08 19.06 -8.89
CA LEU A 108 -9.72 18.61 -9.18
C LEU A 108 -8.83 18.96 -7.97
N LEU A 109 -8.52 17.95 -7.14
CA LEU A 109 -7.26 17.96 -6.42
C LEU A 109 -6.18 18.02 -7.49
N SER A 110 -5.48 19.14 -7.54
CA SER A 110 -4.33 19.38 -8.39
C SER A 110 -3.27 18.31 -8.16
N SER A 111 -3.32 17.18 -8.88
CA SER A 111 -2.25 16.20 -8.85
C SER A 111 -1.18 16.58 -9.87
N SER A 112 -0.40 17.61 -9.54
CA SER A 112 0.92 17.88 -10.12
C SER A 112 2.06 17.26 -9.28
N ALA A 113 1.74 16.39 -8.32
CA ALA A 113 2.71 15.79 -7.44
C ALA A 113 3.32 14.53 -8.08
N ILE A 114 4.63 14.59 -8.32
CA ILE A 114 5.45 13.43 -8.66
C ILE A 114 5.37 12.44 -7.49
N PHE A 115 4.94 11.20 -7.76
CA PHE A 115 4.84 10.15 -6.75
C PHE A 115 6.21 9.57 -6.41
N ASP A 116 6.69 9.80 -5.18
CA ASP A 116 7.91 9.21 -4.64
C ASP A 116 7.55 7.97 -3.81
N VAL A 117 7.82 6.80 -4.38
CA VAL A 117 7.57 5.48 -3.76
C VAL A 117 8.13 5.37 -2.33
N ASN A 118 9.27 6.01 -2.04
CA ASN A 118 9.91 5.91 -0.73
C ASN A 118 9.21 6.77 0.34
N ASN A 119 8.72 7.94 -0.08
CA ASN A 119 8.19 8.98 0.81
C ASN A 119 6.65 8.97 0.89
N ASP A 120 5.96 8.50 -0.14
CA ASP A 120 4.51 8.64 -0.26
C ASP A 120 3.77 7.35 0.13
N ILE A 121 4.45 6.21 0.21
CA ILE A 121 3.87 4.98 0.77
C ILE A 121 4.11 4.95 2.27
N ASN A 122 3.07 5.01 3.10
CA ASN A 122 3.17 4.94 4.55
C ASN A 122 2.66 3.60 5.07
N VAL A 123 3.44 3.00 5.97
CA VAL A 123 3.21 1.65 6.45
C VAL A 123 3.00 1.68 7.94
N VAL A 124 1.82 1.22 8.36
CA VAL A 124 1.36 1.29 9.76
C VAL A 124 1.03 -0.12 10.25
N PRO A 125 1.98 -0.77 10.96
CA PRO A 125 1.70 -2.03 11.62
C PRO A 125 0.85 -1.83 12.89
N CYS A 126 -0.14 -2.68 13.08
CA CYS A 126 -0.97 -2.69 14.27
C CYS A 126 -1.42 -4.10 14.63
N TYR A 127 -1.70 -4.33 15.92
CA TYR A 127 -2.35 -5.57 16.36
C TYR A 127 -3.82 -5.59 15.94
N LEU A 128 -4.46 -6.76 16.05
CA LEU A 128 -5.89 -6.91 15.71
C LEU A 128 -6.82 -6.05 16.59
N ASN A 129 -6.41 -5.75 17.81
CA ASN A 129 -7.15 -4.86 18.71
C ASN A 129 -6.94 -3.36 18.38
N GLY A 130 -6.22 -3.04 17.30
CA GLY A 130 -5.97 -1.67 16.88
C GLY A 130 -4.89 -0.96 17.67
N THR A 131 -4.07 -1.64 18.48
CA THR A 131 -2.91 -0.99 19.12
C THR A 131 -1.71 -0.92 18.17
N GLY A 132 -0.97 0.18 18.26
CA GLY A 132 0.13 0.49 17.37
C GLY A 132 1.39 -0.34 17.60
N ILE A 133 2.09 -0.62 16.51
CA ILE A 133 3.39 -1.31 16.51
C ILE A 133 4.34 -0.53 15.62
N SER A 134 5.55 -0.26 16.10
CA SER A 134 6.55 0.39 15.25
C SER A 134 6.97 -0.54 14.10
N PRO A 135 7.22 0.00 12.89
CA PRO A 135 7.72 -0.78 11.74
C PRO A 135 8.90 -1.69 12.08
N LYS A 136 9.87 -1.17 12.84
CA LYS A 136 11.05 -1.91 13.30
C LYS A 136 10.71 -3.12 14.19
N LYS A 137 9.68 -3.02 15.03
CA LYS A 137 9.21 -4.14 15.88
C LYS A 137 8.41 -5.16 15.07
N ALA A 138 7.67 -4.71 14.06
CA ALA A 138 6.94 -5.58 13.13
C ALA A 138 7.85 -6.26 12.08
N GLY A 139 9.14 -5.93 12.05
CA GLY A 139 10.10 -6.44 11.06
C GLY A 139 9.97 -5.80 9.69
N VAL A 140 9.23 -4.71 9.55
CA VAL A 140 9.03 -4.04 8.26
C VAL A 140 10.22 -3.12 7.97
N ASN A 141 10.93 -3.42 6.88
CA ASN A 141 11.91 -2.52 6.30
C ASN A 141 11.29 -1.87 5.06
N LYS A 142 11.41 -0.53 4.96
CA LYS A 142 11.17 0.22 3.74
C LYS A 142 12.42 0.19 2.87
#